data_AF-A0A817D798-F1
#
_entry.id   AF-A0A817D798-F1
#
_cell.length_a   1.000
_cell.length_b   1.000
_cell.length_c   1.000
_cell.angle_alpha   90.00
_cell.angle_beta   90.00
_cell.angle_gamma   90.00
#
_symmetry.space_group_name_H-M   'P 1'
#
loop_
_entity.id
_entity.type
_entity.pdbx_description
1 polymer ?
#
loop_
_entity_poly.entity_id
_entity_poly.type
_entity_poly.pdbx_seq_one_letter_code
_entity_poly.pdbx_strand_id
1 'polypeptide(L)'
;MEKSMGTNKSNIDVDYQVISSRFSVENIEELQQGVEHLNEHGYAIFSNILTNDEINNSIDLLWKHLENLKSPYNIRRNDPETWNKHWPGISNIGLLNDHGIGQSEFMWYIRGKPNVKKVFSHIWNSNELFTSFDGAGCFRDWHLNKTWKTQSGWYHCDQNPFRKPDRCSIQGFVSLTDNDESTGGLVIVRDSHKNFIDLQFIVDENRLWGDFVSIPDEIIERIHPRLVKCKAGDLIVWDSRSIHCNTPAPIDKQKDNSLSEFQLLRIVAYICMSPLSMFEPDGVRYENLEEFRELREDFVRDRTTCTHWPLELITASRLSYNDKVPLKLNAYQHSLIVEREISPQARVTIYLLVTGSVFLLLSIMFGAPYYYYKYGRSDTKASISKNPNYELYTPDQWEIDKDSVTLNKLIGQGHFGQVYQGVIKLSDGTLKQCAVKIRTTHPTDLLQEASIMKQFQCYHVIQLYGICSRIRPPYVVMELMDNGDLKNYLYRHRQSELNPNGPTLTESGMIQLALDVADGMYYLSDQKFVHRDLAARNCLVNGNHTCKVGGNINK
;
A
#
# COMPACT_ATOMS: atom_id res chain seq x y z
N MET A 1 4.49 4.08 -22.46
CA MET A 1 4.00 5.28 -21.75
C MET A 1 3.87 6.51 -22.66
N GLU A 2 3.86 6.37 -23.99
CA GLU A 2 3.90 7.53 -24.92
C GLU A 2 2.62 7.75 -25.75
N LYS A 3 1.51 7.07 -25.44
CA LYS A 3 0.22 7.35 -26.07
C LYS A 3 -0.79 7.81 -25.03
N SER A 4 -1.15 9.09 -25.14
CA SER A 4 -2.16 9.88 -24.42
C SER A 4 -1.94 10.19 -22.92
N MET A 5 -0.76 10.73 -22.56
CA MET A 5 -0.77 11.73 -21.48
C MET A 5 -1.57 12.93 -22.01
N GLY A 6 -2.66 13.27 -21.33
CA GLY A 6 -3.62 14.29 -21.75
C GLY A 6 -2.95 15.56 -22.24
N THR A 7 -3.49 16.12 -23.32
CA THR A 7 -3.14 17.46 -23.81
C THR A 7 -3.10 18.44 -22.63
N ASN A 8 -2.04 19.26 -22.53
CA ASN A 8 -1.95 20.41 -21.62
C ASN A 8 -3.25 21.23 -21.74
N LYS A 9 -4.23 20.98 -20.87
CA LYS A 9 -5.55 21.63 -20.93
C LYS A 9 -5.58 22.77 -19.92
N SER A 10 -6.01 23.92 -20.46
CA SER A 10 -6.02 25.26 -19.89
C SER A 10 -7.03 25.45 -18.76
N ASN A 11 -6.63 26.23 -17.76
CA ASN A 11 -7.44 26.95 -16.76
C ASN A 11 -8.18 26.15 -15.67
N ILE A 12 -7.51 25.17 -15.08
CA ILE A 12 -7.92 24.72 -13.73
C ILE A 12 -7.30 25.70 -12.73
N ASP A 13 -8.14 26.37 -11.95
CA ASP A 13 -7.70 27.32 -10.93
C ASP A 13 -7.11 26.56 -9.75
N VAL A 14 -5.78 26.38 -9.78
CA VAL A 14 -5.03 25.80 -8.66
C VAL A 14 -4.95 26.85 -7.56
N ASP A 15 -5.38 26.51 -6.36
CA ASP A 15 -5.25 27.40 -5.22
C ASP A 15 -3.77 27.47 -4.79
N TYR A 16 -3.12 28.56 -5.18
CA TYR A 16 -1.73 28.91 -4.82
C TYR A 16 -1.65 29.74 -3.53
N GLN A 17 -2.77 30.18 -2.94
CA GLN A 17 -2.77 31.07 -1.77
C GLN A 17 -2.83 30.29 -0.45
N VAL A 18 -2.92 28.97 -0.50
CA VAL A 18 -3.00 28.10 0.68
C VAL A 18 -1.74 28.16 1.51
N ILE A 19 -1.92 28.40 2.80
CA ILE A 19 -0.90 28.11 3.81
C ILE A 19 -1.05 26.64 4.18
N SER A 20 -0.01 25.85 3.91
CA SER A 20 0.03 24.44 4.31
C SER A 20 0.55 24.32 5.76
N SER A 21 -0.18 23.56 6.58
CA SER A 21 0.26 23.25 7.94
C SER A 21 1.47 22.31 7.88
N ARG A 22 2.48 22.60 8.71
CA ARG A 22 3.73 21.82 8.82
C ARG A 22 3.82 21.30 10.24
N PHE A 23 4.04 20.01 10.40
CA PHE A 23 4.05 19.32 11.68
C PHE A 23 5.48 18.92 12.03
N SER A 24 6.03 19.36 13.16
CA SER A 24 7.40 19.01 13.55
C SER A 24 7.50 17.55 13.96
N VAL A 25 8.50 16.84 13.43
CA VAL A 25 8.80 15.46 13.87
C VAL A 25 9.48 15.38 15.22
N GLU A 26 9.95 16.51 15.76
CA GLU A 26 10.60 16.56 17.08
C GLU A 26 9.59 16.52 18.22
N ASN A 27 8.34 16.93 17.96
CA ASN A 27 7.23 16.89 18.90
C ASN A 27 6.28 15.73 18.55
N ILE A 28 6.04 14.83 19.52
CA ILE A 28 5.19 13.65 19.31
C ILE A 28 3.71 14.03 19.06
N GLU A 29 3.22 15.11 19.67
CA GLU A 29 1.85 15.58 19.48
C GLU A 29 1.66 16.17 18.08
N GLU A 30 2.60 16.99 17.61
CA GLU A 30 2.56 17.51 16.23
C GLU A 30 2.70 16.38 15.21
N LEU A 31 3.60 15.42 15.45
CA LEU A 31 3.74 14.24 14.60
C LEU A 31 2.41 13.47 14.49
N GLN A 32 1.71 13.29 15.61
CA GLN A 32 0.38 12.66 15.64
C GLN A 32 -0.67 13.49 14.90
N GLN A 33 -0.69 14.82 15.10
CA GLN A 33 -1.58 15.74 14.36
C GLN A 33 -1.33 15.68 12.85
N GLY A 34 -0.07 15.52 12.41
CA GLY A 34 0.25 15.33 11.00
C GLY A 34 -0.31 14.02 10.44
N VAL A 35 -0.26 12.92 11.20
CA VAL A 35 -0.89 11.65 10.82
C VAL A 35 -2.42 11.78 10.74
N GLU A 36 -3.03 12.50 11.68
CA GLU A 36 -4.47 12.81 11.66
C GLU A 36 -4.84 13.65 10.43
N HIS A 37 -4.06 14.68 10.13
CA HIS A 37 -4.24 15.52 8.94
C HIS A 37 -4.11 14.70 7.64
N LEU A 38 -3.16 13.76 7.57
CA LEU A 38 -3.04 12.81 6.45
C LEU A 38 -4.29 11.96 6.29
N ASN A 39 -4.78 11.35 7.38
CA ASN A 39 -5.97 10.50 7.34
C ASN A 39 -7.22 11.32 6.96
N GLU A 40 -7.33 12.53 7.47
CA GLU A 40 -8.47 13.39 7.23
C GLU A 40 -8.47 13.96 5.82
N HIS A 41 -7.33 14.47 5.31
CA HIS A 41 -7.30 15.27 4.09
C HIS A 41 -6.53 14.65 2.92
N GLY A 42 -5.91 13.49 3.14
CA GLY A 42 -5.21 12.72 2.10
C GLY A 42 -3.74 13.10 1.96
N TYR A 43 -3.24 14.10 2.71
CA TYR A 43 -1.83 14.49 2.71
C TYR A 43 -1.40 15.18 4.01
N ALA A 44 -0.09 15.20 4.26
CA ALA A 44 0.51 15.94 5.37
C ALA A 44 1.96 16.36 5.05
N ILE A 45 2.45 17.35 5.79
CA ILE A 45 3.80 17.89 5.65
C ILE A 45 4.49 17.81 7.00
N PHE A 46 5.61 17.10 7.05
CA PHE A 46 6.42 16.93 8.24
C PHE A 46 7.70 17.74 8.11
N SER A 47 7.98 18.58 9.12
CA SER A 47 9.15 19.46 9.17
C SER A 47 10.24 18.90 10.06
N ASN A 48 11.44 19.50 9.99
CA ASN A 48 12.65 19.07 10.71
C ASN A 48 13.07 17.64 10.33
N ILE A 49 12.91 17.26 9.06
CA ILE A 49 13.37 15.96 8.55
C ILE A 49 14.86 16.00 8.23
N LEU A 50 15.29 17.06 7.54
CA LEU A 50 16.69 17.35 7.23
C LEU A 50 17.11 18.71 7.80
N THR A 51 18.36 18.78 8.25
CA THR A 51 19.07 20.04 8.52
C THR A 51 19.62 20.65 7.24
N ASN A 52 20.02 21.93 7.28
CA ASN A 52 20.61 22.63 6.12
C ASN A 52 21.87 21.92 5.57
N ASP A 53 22.73 21.40 6.45
CA ASP A 53 23.93 20.68 6.04
C ASP A 53 23.59 19.36 5.33
N GLU A 54 22.55 18.66 5.80
CA GLU A 54 22.06 17.45 5.16
C GLU A 54 21.42 17.75 3.80
N ILE A 55 20.70 18.87 3.66
CA ILE A 55 20.15 19.34 2.39
C ILE A 55 21.27 19.61 1.39
N ASN A 56 22.27 20.40 1.77
CA ASN A 56 23.41 20.75 0.91
C ASN A 56 24.17 19.49 0.45
N ASN A 57 24.49 18.59 1.40
CA ASN A 57 25.14 17.33 1.08
C ASN A 57 24.28 16.45 0.16
N SER A 58 22.96 16.42 0.37
CA SER A 58 22.04 15.71 -0.53
C SER A 58 22.03 16.27 -1.95
N ILE A 59 22.03 17.60 -2.11
CA ILE A 59 22.12 18.26 -3.42
C ILE A 59 23.45 17.92 -4.09
N ASP A 60 24.56 17.93 -3.35
CA ASP A 60 25.87 17.54 -3.88
C ASP A 60 25.93 16.09 -4.34
N LEU A 61 25.34 15.16 -3.58
CA LEU A 61 25.24 13.75 -3.96
C LEU A 61 24.39 13.54 -5.21
N LEU A 62 23.30 14.31 -5.37
CA LEU A 62 22.48 14.28 -6.59
C LEU A 62 23.31 14.75 -7.79
N TRP A 63 23.97 15.90 -7.68
CA TRP A 63 24.79 16.41 -8.77
C TRP A 63 25.95 15.47 -9.11
N LYS A 64 26.62 14.89 -8.10
CA LYS A 64 27.62 13.85 -8.31
C LYS A 64 27.06 12.67 -9.10
N HIS A 65 25.81 12.26 -8.86
CA HIS A 65 25.17 11.22 -9.66
C HIS A 65 24.96 11.68 -11.11
N LEU A 66 24.38 12.88 -11.32
CA LEU A 66 24.11 13.43 -12.65
C LEU A 66 25.39 13.66 -13.48
N GLU A 67 26.44 14.20 -12.87
CA GLU A 67 27.73 14.49 -13.51
C GLU A 67 28.51 13.21 -13.85
N ASN A 68 28.25 12.10 -13.15
CA ASN A 68 28.82 10.79 -13.46
C ASN A 68 28.09 10.04 -14.57
N LEU A 69 26.93 10.53 -15.04
CA LEU A 69 26.25 9.95 -16.18
C LEU A 69 27.13 10.11 -17.44
N LYS A 70 27.53 8.97 -18.00
CA LYS A 70 28.41 8.90 -19.18
C LYS A 70 27.74 9.49 -20.42
N SER A 71 28.48 9.58 -21.52
CA SER A 71 27.93 9.96 -22.82
C SER A 71 26.63 9.18 -23.14
N PRO A 72 25.56 9.86 -23.60
CA PRO A 72 25.55 11.21 -24.17
C PRO A 72 25.25 12.35 -23.19
N TYR A 73 25.06 12.08 -21.89
CA TYR A 73 24.60 13.08 -20.90
C TYR A 73 25.61 14.21 -20.67
N ASN A 74 26.83 13.88 -20.21
CA ASN A 74 27.92 14.85 -19.99
C ASN A 74 27.49 16.12 -19.23
N ILE A 75 26.60 15.95 -18.24
CA ILE A 75 25.97 17.03 -17.47
C ILE A 75 27.02 17.69 -16.58
N ARG A 76 26.96 19.02 -16.48
CA ARG A 76 27.76 19.83 -15.55
C ARG A 76 26.86 20.79 -14.78
N ARG A 77 26.93 20.81 -13.45
CA ARG A 77 26.05 21.65 -12.63
C ARG A 77 26.23 23.16 -12.86
N ASN A 78 27.41 23.58 -13.31
CA ASN A 78 27.74 25.00 -13.53
C ASN A 78 27.57 25.43 -14.99
N ASP A 79 27.01 24.57 -15.86
CA ASP A 79 26.87 24.83 -17.29
C ASP A 79 25.51 24.31 -17.81
N PRO A 80 24.44 25.13 -17.72
CA PRO A 80 23.09 24.74 -18.10
C PRO A 80 22.93 24.35 -19.56
N GLU A 81 23.84 24.75 -20.45
CA GLU A 81 23.83 24.33 -21.86
C GLU A 81 23.99 22.81 -21.99
N THR A 82 24.68 22.17 -21.03
CA THR A 82 24.79 20.70 -20.99
C THR A 82 23.47 20.01 -20.65
N TRP A 83 22.50 20.72 -20.08
CA TRP A 83 21.22 20.15 -19.64
C TRP A 83 20.19 20.09 -20.78
N ASN A 84 20.46 20.75 -21.91
CA ASN A 84 19.51 20.92 -23.01
C ASN A 84 19.21 19.62 -23.75
N LYS A 85 20.27 18.95 -24.23
CA LYS A 85 20.14 17.87 -25.21
C LYS A 85 19.85 16.51 -24.58
N HIS A 86 20.47 16.23 -23.43
CA HIS A 86 20.44 14.93 -22.77
C HIS A 86 20.23 15.11 -21.28
N TRP A 87 18.97 15.19 -20.86
CA TRP A 87 18.58 15.16 -19.44
C TRP A 87 17.96 13.79 -19.11
N PRO A 88 18.41 13.10 -18.04
CA PRO A 88 17.90 11.78 -17.69
C PRO A 88 16.42 11.81 -17.28
N GLY A 89 15.78 10.65 -17.33
CA GLY A 89 14.39 10.46 -16.93
C GLY A 89 13.37 11.08 -17.89
N ILE A 90 12.16 11.29 -17.37
CA ILE A 90 11.01 11.82 -18.11
C ILE A 90 10.94 13.33 -17.87
N SER A 91 11.81 14.05 -18.58
CA SER A 91 12.12 15.45 -18.29
C SER A 91 10.95 16.44 -18.44
N ASN A 92 9.94 16.13 -19.26
CA ASN A 92 8.74 16.96 -19.43
C ASN A 92 7.82 16.95 -18.21
N ILE A 93 7.92 15.96 -17.31
CA ILE A 93 7.20 15.93 -16.02
C ILE A 93 8.15 16.04 -14.82
N GLY A 94 9.45 16.26 -15.08
CA GLY A 94 10.48 16.45 -14.07
C GLY A 94 10.85 15.19 -13.27
N LEU A 95 10.58 13.98 -13.80
CA LEU A 95 10.84 12.72 -13.11
C LEU A 95 12.21 12.16 -13.49
N LEU A 96 13.05 11.83 -12.51
CA LEU A 96 14.28 11.06 -12.65
C LEU A 96 14.05 9.63 -12.14
N ASN A 97 13.83 8.68 -13.03
CA ASN A 97 13.49 7.29 -12.69
C ASN A 97 14.36 6.26 -13.42
N ASP A 98 15.50 6.69 -13.98
CA ASP A 98 16.40 5.89 -14.77
C ASP A 98 17.87 5.96 -14.31
N HIS A 99 18.75 5.23 -15.01
CA HIS A 99 20.20 5.18 -14.75
C HIS A 99 20.58 4.84 -13.30
N GLY A 100 19.74 4.07 -12.61
CA GLY A 100 19.99 3.65 -11.23
C GLY A 100 19.90 4.77 -10.19
N ILE A 101 19.26 5.90 -10.51
CA ILE A 101 19.04 7.01 -9.56
C ILE A 101 18.40 6.52 -8.26
N GLY A 102 17.46 5.57 -8.33
CA GLY A 102 16.81 5.00 -7.16
C GLY A 102 17.75 4.23 -6.24
N GLN A 103 18.96 3.89 -6.70
CA GLN A 103 20.03 3.25 -5.93
C GLN A 103 21.28 4.15 -5.81
N SER A 104 21.15 5.45 -6.07
CA SER A 104 22.24 6.41 -5.92
C SER A 104 22.60 6.63 -4.44
N GLU A 105 23.83 7.10 -4.19
CA GLU A 105 24.24 7.56 -2.85
C GLU A 105 23.29 8.64 -2.30
N PHE A 106 22.80 9.51 -3.19
CA PHE A 106 21.79 10.53 -2.89
C PHE A 106 20.51 9.94 -2.28
N MET A 107 19.87 8.99 -2.96
CA MET A 107 18.63 8.39 -2.48
C MET A 107 18.84 7.58 -1.20
N TRP A 108 19.95 6.83 -1.11
CA TRP A 108 20.28 6.06 0.10
C TRP A 108 20.62 6.93 1.29
N TYR A 109 21.24 8.10 1.08
CA TYR A 109 21.52 9.05 2.15
C TYR A 109 20.23 9.56 2.80
N ILE A 110 19.23 9.91 1.99
CA ILE A 110 17.93 10.44 2.49
C ILE A 110 17.08 9.32 3.11
N ARG A 111 16.98 8.14 2.47
CA ARG A 111 16.29 6.99 3.09
C ARG A 111 16.92 6.59 4.44
N GLY A 112 18.24 6.75 4.54
CA GLY A 112 19.02 6.52 5.75
C GLY A 112 18.78 7.53 6.89
N LYS A 113 17.88 8.50 6.73
CA LYS A 113 17.56 9.46 7.79
C LYS A 113 16.52 8.90 8.77
N PRO A 114 16.81 8.87 10.08
CA PRO A 114 15.86 8.35 11.07
C PRO A 114 14.52 9.05 11.07
N ASN A 115 14.48 10.37 10.86
CA ASN A 115 13.24 11.14 10.85
C ASN A 115 12.30 10.77 9.69
N VAL A 116 12.84 10.31 8.55
CA VAL A 116 12.02 9.79 7.45
C VAL A 116 11.30 8.51 7.90
N LYS A 117 12.05 7.53 8.41
CA LYS A 117 11.45 6.28 8.92
C LYS A 117 10.48 6.56 10.08
N LYS A 118 10.82 7.48 10.97
CA LYS A 118 9.97 7.88 12.11
C LYS A 118 8.57 8.27 11.65
N VAL A 119 8.45 9.12 10.62
CA VAL A 119 7.15 9.53 10.07
C VAL A 119 6.36 8.33 9.56
N PHE A 120 6.94 7.52 8.66
CA PHE A 120 6.25 6.34 8.13
C PHE A 120 5.89 5.32 9.22
N SER A 121 6.72 5.19 10.26
CA SER A 121 6.45 4.29 11.37
C SER A 121 5.24 4.72 12.19
N HIS A 122 5.01 6.02 12.34
CA HIS A 122 3.81 6.53 13.01
C HIS A 122 2.57 6.39 12.13
N ILE A 123 2.70 6.67 10.82
CA ILE A 123 1.60 6.52 9.85
C ILE A 123 1.08 5.07 9.80
N TRP A 124 1.99 4.10 9.80
CA TRP A 124 1.64 2.68 9.71
C TRP A 124 1.50 1.99 11.07
N ASN A 125 1.80 2.69 12.17
CA ASN A 125 1.93 2.11 13.50
C ASN A 125 2.84 0.85 13.51
N SER A 126 3.99 0.94 12.83
CA SER A 126 4.94 -0.17 12.69
C SER A 126 6.38 0.31 12.55
N ASN A 127 7.32 -0.34 13.23
CA ASN A 127 8.75 -0.11 13.07
C ASN A 127 9.39 -1.01 12.00
N GLU A 128 8.65 -2.01 11.52
CA GLU A 128 9.05 -3.04 10.58
C GLU A 128 8.70 -2.56 9.16
N LEU A 129 9.56 -1.75 8.57
CA LEU A 129 9.28 -1.02 7.33
C LEU A 129 10.28 -1.35 6.22
N PHE A 130 9.76 -1.60 5.02
CA PHE A 130 10.51 -1.64 3.78
C PHE A 130 10.41 -0.32 3.04
N THR A 131 11.52 0.21 2.56
CA THR A 131 11.53 1.42 1.72
C THR A 131 11.29 1.09 0.25
N SER A 132 10.67 2.01 -0.50
CA SER A 132 10.64 1.96 -1.96
C SER A 132 12.02 2.22 -2.56
N PHE A 133 12.23 1.73 -3.78
CA PHE A 133 13.41 2.04 -4.60
C PHE A 133 13.10 3.08 -5.67
N ASP A 134 12.23 4.03 -5.33
CA ASP A 134 11.83 5.16 -6.18
C ASP A 134 13.02 6.01 -6.64
N GLY A 135 12.76 6.80 -7.67
CA GLY A 135 13.67 7.83 -8.16
C GLY A 135 13.55 9.18 -7.46
N ALA A 136 13.88 10.23 -8.20
CA ALA A 136 13.90 11.61 -7.73
C ALA A 136 13.07 12.52 -8.65
N GLY A 137 12.77 13.73 -8.22
CA GLY A 137 12.16 14.77 -9.05
C GLY A 137 13.10 15.96 -9.19
N CYS A 138 13.30 16.45 -10.41
CA CYS A 138 14.17 17.58 -10.71
C CYS A 138 13.53 18.48 -11.76
N PHE A 139 13.22 19.72 -11.39
CA PHE A 139 12.74 20.72 -12.33
C PHE A 139 13.93 21.60 -12.72
N ARG A 140 14.29 21.57 -14.00
CA ARG A 140 15.26 22.52 -14.55
C ARG A 140 14.63 23.90 -14.58
N ASP A 141 15.48 24.93 -14.49
CA ASP A 141 14.99 26.30 -14.48
C ASP A 141 14.46 26.75 -15.84
N TRP A 142 13.14 26.64 -16.02
CA TRP A 142 12.48 27.00 -17.27
C TRP A 142 12.53 28.50 -17.56
N HIS A 143 12.95 29.34 -16.61
CA HIS A 143 13.26 30.75 -16.88
C HIS A 143 14.51 30.90 -17.74
N LEU A 144 15.48 29.99 -17.61
CA LEU A 144 16.68 29.93 -18.45
C LEU A 144 16.37 29.37 -19.84
N ASN A 145 15.51 28.33 -19.90
CA ASN A 145 15.04 27.76 -21.16
C ASN A 145 13.57 27.35 -21.06
N LYS A 146 12.69 28.04 -21.79
CA LYS A 146 11.23 27.82 -21.75
C LYS A 146 10.82 26.39 -22.15
N THR A 147 11.64 25.66 -22.91
CA THR A 147 11.38 24.25 -23.28
C THR A 147 11.50 23.29 -22.09
N TRP A 148 12.12 23.72 -20.99
CA TRP A 148 12.26 22.93 -19.77
C TRP A 148 11.04 22.99 -18.84
N LYS A 149 10.03 23.79 -19.20
CA LYS A 149 8.84 23.96 -18.37
C LYS A 149 8.12 22.61 -18.24
N THR A 150 8.01 22.12 -17.01
CA THR A 150 7.33 20.86 -16.72
C THR A 150 5.83 20.97 -16.99
N GLN A 151 5.22 19.88 -17.43
CA GLN A 151 3.80 19.78 -17.74
C GLN A 151 2.96 19.73 -16.46
N SER A 152 1.74 20.27 -16.55
CA SER A 152 0.71 20.24 -15.49
C SER A 152 -0.60 19.67 -16.02
N GLY A 153 -1.59 19.50 -15.15
CA GLY A 153 -2.95 19.14 -15.57
C GLY A 153 -3.16 17.65 -15.85
N TRP A 154 -2.14 16.81 -15.65
CA TRP A 154 -2.23 15.36 -15.75
C TRP A 154 -2.69 14.75 -14.41
N TYR A 155 -3.89 15.10 -13.97
CA TYR A 155 -4.45 14.60 -12.71
C TYR A 155 -4.67 13.09 -12.76
N HIS A 156 -4.17 12.40 -11.74
CA HIS A 156 -4.22 10.95 -11.64
C HIS A 156 -4.28 10.50 -10.17
N CYS A 157 -4.63 9.24 -9.98
CA CYS A 157 -4.27 8.47 -8.79
C CYS A 157 -3.28 7.38 -9.22
N ASP A 158 -2.43 6.95 -8.30
CA ASP A 158 -1.44 5.89 -8.56
C ASP A 158 -1.88 4.52 -8.02
N GLN A 159 -3.08 4.46 -7.45
CA GLN A 159 -3.72 3.23 -7.03
C GLN A 159 -4.95 2.97 -7.90
N ASN A 160 -5.12 1.72 -8.34
CA ASN A 160 -6.26 1.34 -9.17
C ASN A 160 -7.43 0.84 -8.30
N PRO A 161 -8.62 1.49 -8.33
CA PRO A 161 -9.74 1.17 -7.45
C PRO A 161 -10.34 -0.21 -7.71
N PHE A 162 -10.21 -0.75 -8.93
CA PHE A 162 -10.69 -2.09 -9.29
C PHE A 162 -9.82 -3.21 -8.72
N ARG A 163 -8.53 -2.95 -8.48
CA ARG A 163 -7.54 -3.94 -8.00
C ARG A 163 -7.18 -3.75 -6.53
N LYS A 164 -7.14 -2.50 -6.08
CA LYS A 164 -6.64 -2.06 -4.77
C LYS A 164 -7.63 -1.02 -4.19
N PRO A 165 -8.82 -1.43 -3.69
CA PRO A 165 -9.84 -0.49 -3.23
C PRO A 165 -9.50 0.18 -1.89
N ASP A 166 -8.77 -0.52 -1.02
CA ASP A 166 -8.34 -0.02 0.30
C ASP A 166 -6.95 0.65 0.21
N ARG A 167 -6.55 1.41 1.23
CA ARG A 167 -5.25 2.12 1.25
C ARG A 167 -4.08 1.12 1.22
N CYS A 168 -3.36 1.06 0.11
CA CYS A 168 -2.21 0.16 -0.04
C CYS A 168 -0.85 0.88 0.04
N SER A 169 -0.79 2.19 -0.19
CA SER A 169 0.45 2.96 -0.11
C SER A 169 0.24 4.37 0.43
N ILE A 170 1.28 4.86 1.10
CA ILE A 170 1.46 6.27 1.40
C ILE A 170 2.69 6.69 0.61
N GLN A 171 2.44 7.52 -0.39
CA GLN A 171 3.49 8.10 -1.19
C GLN A 171 4.13 9.27 -0.47
N GLY A 172 5.36 9.60 -0.82
CA GLY A 172 6.02 10.74 -0.24
C GLY A 172 7.28 11.17 -0.97
N PHE A 173 7.72 12.39 -0.64
CA PHE A 173 9.06 12.85 -0.99
C PHE A 173 9.62 13.79 0.07
N VAL A 174 10.94 13.72 0.25
CA VAL A 174 11.69 14.75 0.97
C VAL A 174 12.11 15.81 -0.02
N SER A 175 11.84 17.08 0.28
CA SER A 175 12.27 18.17 -0.60
C SER A 175 13.60 18.78 -0.16
N LEU A 176 14.41 19.20 -1.14
CA LEU A 176 15.67 19.90 -0.91
C LEU A 176 15.62 21.38 -1.33
N THR A 177 14.48 21.81 -1.84
CA THR A 177 14.19 23.19 -2.25
C THR A 177 12.84 23.57 -1.67
N ASP A 178 12.57 24.86 -1.48
CA ASP A 178 11.21 25.29 -1.18
C ASP A 178 10.27 24.90 -2.33
N ASN A 179 9.06 24.44 -2.00
CA ASN A 179 8.00 24.19 -2.98
C ASN A 179 6.92 25.24 -2.78
N ASP A 180 6.80 26.15 -3.74
CA ASP A 180 5.83 27.23 -3.75
C ASP A 180 5.53 27.67 -5.19
N GLU A 181 4.78 28.75 -5.37
CA GLU A 181 4.43 29.30 -6.67
C GLU A 181 5.64 29.75 -7.53
N SER A 182 6.84 29.80 -6.95
CA SER A 182 8.06 30.15 -7.67
C SER A 182 8.91 28.96 -8.11
N THR A 183 8.69 27.79 -7.52
CA THR A 183 9.38 26.54 -7.89
C THR A 183 8.45 25.49 -8.50
N GLY A 184 7.13 25.66 -8.31
CA GLY A 184 6.14 24.64 -8.62
C GLY A 184 6.13 23.54 -7.56
N GLY A 185 5.39 22.46 -7.81
CA GLY A 185 5.34 21.37 -6.86
C GLY A 185 4.17 20.41 -7.02
N LEU A 186 3.91 19.68 -5.94
CA LEU A 186 2.78 18.77 -5.84
C LEU A 186 1.49 19.56 -5.69
N VAL A 187 0.54 19.27 -6.55
CA VAL A 187 -0.84 19.74 -6.46
C VAL A 187 -1.71 18.55 -6.10
N ILE A 188 -2.59 18.73 -5.11
CA ILE A 188 -3.47 17.66 -4.62
C ILE A 188 -4.92 18.13 -4.51
N VAL A 189 -5.86 17.24 -4.79
CA VAL A 189 -7.27 17.44 -4.51
C VAL A 189 -7.52 16.93 -3.09
N ARG A 190 -7.69 17.86 -2.15
CA ARG A 190 -7.97 17.57 -0.74
C ARG A 190 -9.19 16.63 -0.64
N ASP A 191 -9.14 15.68 0.29
CA ASP A 191 -10.23 14.76 0.60
C ASP A 191 -10.62 13.77 -0.52
N SER A 192 -9.97 13.81 -1.69
CA SER A 192 -10.30 12.94 -2.83
C SER A 192 -10.11 11.45 -2.55
N HIS A 193 -9.20 11.08 -1.64
CA HIS A 193 -9.00 9.70 -1.18
C HIS A 193 -10.24 9.08 -0.51
N LYS A 194 -11.14 9.91 0.06
CA LYS A 194 -12.38 9.44 0.71
C LYS A 194 -13.40 8.87 -0.27
N ASN A 195 -13.34 9.31 -1.53
CA ASN A 195 -14.26 8.94 -2.60
C ASN A 195 -13.54 8.16 -3.71
N PHE A 196 -12.32 7.70 -3.45
CA PHE A 196 -11.50 6.99 -4.42
C PHE A 196 -12.20 5.78 -5.05
N ILE A 197 -13.02 5.07 -4.25
CA ILE A 197 -13.76 3.91 -4.74
C ILE A 197 -14.82 4.28 -5.78
N ASP A 198 -15.31 5.53 -5.77
CA ASP A 198 -16.32 6.01 -6.74
C ASP A 198 -15.73 6.09 -8.15
N LEU A 199 -14.39 6.21 -8.28
CA LEU A 199 -13.72 6.21 -9.58
C LEU A 199 -13.99 4.93 -10.38
N GLN A 200 -14.34 3.81 -9.73
CA GLN A 200 -14.71 2.58 -10.43
C GLN A 200 -16.00 2.70 -11.28
N PHE A 201 -16.82 3.71 -11.01
CA PHE A 201 -18.06 3.98 -11.75
C PHE A 201 -17.91 5.09 -12.79
N ILE A 202 -16.80 5.83 -12.75
CA ILE A 202 -16.58 7.01 -13.58
C ILE A 202 -15.45 6.79 -14.59
N VAL A 203 -14.46 5.98 -14.23
CA VAL A 203 -13.26 5.73 -15.03
C VAL A 203 -13.44 4.44 -15.83
N ASP A 204 -13.24 4.52 -17.14
CA ASP A 204 -13.20 3.36 -18.04
C ASP A 204 -11.81 2.71 -18.12
N GLU A 205 -11.73 1.54 -18.73
CA GLU A 205 -10.49 0.77 -18.87
C GLU A 205 -9.38 1.49 -19.65
N ASN A 206 -9.72 2.45 -20.54
CA ASN A 206 -8.73 3.16 -21.35
C ASN A 206 -7.92 4.18 -20.54
N ARG A 207 -8.39 4.50 -19.34
CA ARG A 207 -7.73 5.42 -18.40
C ARG A 207 -6.89 4.70 -17.34
N LEU A 208 -6.79 3.37 -17.43
CA LEU A 208 -6.02 2.53 -16.52
C LEU A 208 -4.73 2.06 -17.18
N TRP A 209 -3.60 2.31 -16.53
CA TRP A 209 -2.29 1.74 -16.89
C TRP A 209 -1.68 1.05 -15.69
N GLY A 210 -2.08 -0.20 -15.46
CA GLY A 210 -1.72 -0.93 -14.25
C GLY A 210 -2.41 -0.31 -13.04
N ASP A 211 -1.63 0.27 -12.13
CA ASP A 211 -2.15 0.96 -10.95
C ASP A 211 -2.37 2.46 -11.15
N PHE A 212 -1.83 3.03 -12.24
CA PHE A 212 -2.09 4.42 -12.62
C PHE A 212 -3.51 4.59 -13.17
N VAL A 213 -4.20 5.62 -12.69
CA VAL A 213 -5.58 5.98 -13.05
C VAL A 213 -5.63 7.44 -13.48
N SER A 214 -5.79 7.69 -14.78
CA SER A 214 -5.99 9.05 -15.29
C SER A 214 -7.40 9.56 -14.95
N ILE A 215 -7.51 10.76 -14.39
CA ILE A 215 -8.82 11.33 -14.05
C ILE A 215 -9.50 11.91 -15.30
N PRO A 216 -10.81 11.67 -15.51
CA PRO A 216 -11.60 12.28 -16.58
C PRO A 216 -11.68 13.80 -16.49
N ASP A 217 -11.68 14.48 -17.65
CA ASP A 217 -11.73 15.94 -17.74
C ASP A 217 -12.98 16.52 -17.04
N GLU A 218 -14.12 15.82 -17.15
CA GLU A 218 -15.39 16.20 -16.51
C GLU A 218 -15.31 16.26 -14.97
N ILE A 219 -14.43 15.44 -14.37
CA ILE A 219 -14.13 15.50 -12.94
C ILE A 219 -13.11 16.61 -12.68
N ILE A 220 -12.09 16.71 -13.54
CA ILE A 220 -11.02 17.69 -13.41
C ILE A 220 -11.57 19.14 -13.41
N GLU A 221 -12.63 19.42 -14.17
CA GLU A 221 -13.30 20.73 -14.20
C GLU A 221 -14.04 21.07 -12.90
N ARG A 222 -14.26 20.09 -12.01
CA ARG A 222 -15.03 20.23 -10.76
C ARG A 222 -14.18 20.09 -9.50
N ILE A 223 -12.91 19.73 -9.64
CA ILE A 223 -11.98 19.66 -8.51
C ILE A 223 -11.42 21.04 -8.21
N HIS A 224 -11.09 21.27 -6.95
CA HIS A 224 -10.40 22.46 -6.48
C HIS A 224 -9.01 22.06 -5.96
N PRO A 225 -8.05 21.84 -6.89
CA PRO A 225 -6.73 21.36 -6.54
C PRO A 225 -5.91 22.47 -5.89
N ARG A 226 -5.02 22.10 -4.98
CA ARG A 226 -4.25 23.04 -4.16
C ARG A 226 -2.77 22.71 -4.23
N LEU A 227 -1.92 23.73 -4.36
CA LEU A 227 -0.47 23.54 -4.26
C LEU A 227 -0.11 23.21 -2.80
N VAL A 228 0.63 22.11 -2.61
CA VAL A 228 1.16 21.73 -1.29
C VAL A 228 2.50 22.44 -1.07
N LYS A 229 2.48 23.54 -0.31
CA LYS A 229 3.68 24.34 -0.06
C LYS A 229 4.52 23.75 1.07
N CYS A 230 5.82 23.61 0.86
CA CYS A 230 6.73 23.17 1.92
C CYS A 230 8.09 23.85 1.81
N LYS A 231 8.90 23.71 2.86
CA LYS A 231 10.28 24.20 2.90
C LYS A 231 11.27 23.11 2.52
N ALA A 232 12.44 23.53 2.06
CA ALA A 232 13.57 22.62 1.93
C ALA A 232 13.81 21.88 3.27
N GLY A 233 14.00 20.57 3.20
CA GLY A 233 14.14 19.70 4.36
C GLY A 233 12.85 19.15 4.94
N ASP A 234 11.68 19.45 4.36
CA ASP A 234 10.40 18.82 4.74
C ASP A 234 10.16 17.49 4.02
N LEU A 235 9.36 16.61 4.63
CA LEU A 235 8.78 15.40 4.04
C LEU A 235 7.29 15.65 3.78
N ILE A 236 6.88 15.62 2.51
CA ILE A 236 5.48 15.56 2.13
C ILE A 236 5.08 14.10 1.97
N VAL A 237 3.93 13.72 2.52
CA VAL A 237 3.30 12.42 2.28
C VAL A 237 1.86 12.58 1.83
N TRP A 238 1.38 11.65 1.00
CA TRP A 238 -0.03 11.58 0.60
C TRP A 238 -0.50 10.15 0.42
N ASP A 239 -1.80 9.95 0.62
CA ASP A 239 -2.47 8.69 0.35
C ASP A 239 -2.48 8.43 -1.17
N SER A 240 -2.02 7.25 -1.62
CA SER A 240 -1.93 6.88 -3.05
C SER A 240 -3.26 6.97 -3.80
N ARG A 241 -4.37 7.00 -3.07
CA ARG A 241 -5.75 7.17 -3.56
C ARG A 241 -6.11 8.62 -3.86
N SER A 242 -5.31 9.60 -3.41
CA SER A 242 -5.57 11.02 -3.63
C SER A 242 -5.28 11.42 -5.07
N ILE A 243 -6.18 12.20 -5.67
CA ILE A 243 -5.99 12.79 -6.99
C ILE A 243 -4.91 13.87 -6.89
N HIS A 244 -3.87 13.75 -7.70
CA HIS A 244 -2.74 14.68 -7.67
C HIS A 244 -2.06 14.82 -9.03
N CYS A 245 -1.20 15.82 -9.17
CA CYS A 245 -0.22 15.95 -10.25
C CYS A 245 0.91 16.90 -9.84
N ASN A 246 1.98 16.97 -10.62
CA ASN A 246 2.93 18.08 -10.49
C ASN A 246 2.46 19.31 -11.28
N THR A 247 2.88 20.50 -10.86
CA THR A 247 2.70 21.76 -11.60
C THR A 247 4.04 22.51 -11.71
N PRO A 248 4.38 23.16 -12.84
CA PRO A 248 5.54 24.06 -12.91
C PRO A 248 5.31 25.30 -12.03
N ALA A 249 6.35 26.10 -11.82
CA ALA A 249 6.19 27.43 -11.26
C ALA A 249 5.25 28.27 -12.18
N PRO A 250 4.10 28.77 -11.69
CA PRO A 250 3.25 29.68 -12.47
C PRO A 250 3.89 31.05 -12.67
N ILE A 251 4.77 31.50 -11.76
CA ILE A 251 5.39 32.82 -11.82
C ILE A 251 6.62 32.78 -12.73
N ASP A 252 6.69 33.71 -13.68
CA ASP A 252 7.91 34.02 -14.45
C ASP A 252 8.77 34.99 -13.63
N LYS A 253 9.57 34.48 -12.68
CA LYS A 253 10.46 35.32 -11.85
C LYS A 253 11.72 35.70 -12.65
N GLN A 254 11.60 36.58 -13.64
CA GLN A 254 12.74 37.06 -14.42
C GLN A 254 13.55 38.20 -13.73
N LYS A 255 13.49 38.36 -12.41
CA LYS A 255 13.85 39.65 -11.77
C LYS A 255 14.74 39.64 -10.53
N ASP A 256 15.42 38.55 -10.19
CA ASP A 256 16.49 38.64 -9.19
C ASP A 256 17.82 38.13 -9.76
N ASN A 257 18.54 39.02 -10.44
CA ASN A 257 19.88 38.80 -10.99
C ASN A 257 20.97 38.68 -9.90
N SER A 258 20.60 38.40 -8.64
CA SER A 258 21.52 38.29 -7.51
C SER A 258 22.06 36.88 -7.27
N LEU A 259 21.52 35.86 -7.94
CA LEU A 259 22.00 34.48 -7.82
C LEU A 259 23.16 34.25 -8.79
N SER A 260 24.38 34.20 -8.25
CA SER A 260 25.62 33.98 -8.99
C SER A 260 25.84 32.52 -9.44
N GLU A 261 24.91 31.61 -9.16
CA GLU A 261 25.03 30.17 -9.47
C GLU A 261 23.75 29.62 -10.09
N PHE A 262 23.89 28.78 -11.12
CA PHE A 262 22.77 28.08 -11.76
C PHE A 262 22.25 26.96 -10.84
N GLN A 263 20.96 26.98 -10.54
CA GLN A 263 20.32 26.00 -9.65
C GLN A 263 19.11 25.35 -10.33
N LEU A 264 18.78 24.12 -9.92
CA LEU A 264 17.52 23.49 -10.30
C LEU A 264 16.38 24.17 -9.53
N LEU A 265 15.25 24.44 -10.19
CA LEU A 265 14.07 25.07 -9.58
C LEU A 265 13.50 24.23 -8.43
N ARG A 266 13.46 22.91 -8.61
CA ARG A 266 12.88 21.99 -7.64
C ARG A 266 13.67 20.70 -7.58
N ILE A 267 13.99 20.25 -6.37
CA ILE A 267 14.65 18.97 -6.13
C ILE A 267 13.89 18.21 -5.03
N VAL A 268 13.50 16.97 -5.33
CA VAL A 268 12.83 16.07 -4.39
C VAL A 268 13.36 14.64 -4.50
N ALA A 269 13.40 13.92 -3.39
CA ALA A 269 13.68 12.48 -3.33
C ALA A 269 12.39 11.74 -2.99
N TYR A 270 11.85 10.95 -3.93
CA TYR A 270 10.64 10.16 -3.69
C TYR A 270 10.97 8.98 -2.78
N ILE A 271 10.21 8.85 -1.69
CA ILE A 271 10.41 7.82 -0.68
C ILE A 271 9.04 7.41 -0.16
N CYS A 272 8.77 6.12 -0.26
CA CYS A 272 7.62 5.48 0.34
C CYS A 272 8.13 4.40 1.29
N MET A 273 7.40 4.11 2.35
CA MET A 273 7.69 2.94 3.18
C MET A 273 6.40 2.20 3.50
N SER A 274 6.47 0.88 3.53
CA SER A 274 5.31 0.01 3.83
C SER A 274 5.70 -1.03 4.88
N PRO A 275 4.77 -1.38 5.78
CA PRO A 275 5.04 -2.32 6.85
C PRO A 275 5.10 -3.77 6.35
N LEU A 276 5.93 -4.60 6.99
CA LEU A 276 5.99 -6.03 6.73
C LEU A 276 4.62 -6.71 6.85
N SER A 277 3.75 -6.22 7.72
CA SER A 277 2.39 -6.75 7.90
C SER A 277 1.48 -6.63 6.67
N MET A 278 1.86 -5.80 5.68
CA MET A 278 1.17 -5.67 4.40
C MET A 278 1.80 -6.52 3.29
N PHE A 279 2.86 -7.27 3.59
CA PHE A 279 3.51 -8.14 2.61
C PHE A 279 2.60 -9.32 2.27
N GLU A 280 2.31 -9.44 0.97
CA GLU A 280 1.67 -10.61 0.39
C GLU A 280 2.54 -11.09 -0.79
N PRO A 281 2.86 -12.40 -0.87
CA PRO A 281 3.52 -12.97 -2.03
C PRO A 281 2.71 -12.72 -3.29
N ASP A 282 3.35 -12.23 -4.36
CA ASP A 282 2.64 -11.99 -5.62
C ASP A 282 2.52 -13.25 -6.48
N GLY A 283 3.26 -14.31 -6.15
CA GLY A 283 3.26 -15.61 -6.85
C GLY A 283 3.84 -15.56 -8.26
N VAL A 284 4.45 -14.44 -8.66
CA VAL A 284 5.04 -14.23 -10.00
C VAL A 284 6.51 -13.86 -9.91
N ARG A 285 6.87 -12.94 -9.02
CA ARG A 285 8.24 -12.48 -8.78
C ARG A 285 8.85 -13.13 -7.54
N TYR A 286 8.05 -13.51 -6.56
CA TYR A 286 8.47 -14.17 -5.33
C TYR A 286 7.30 -14.95 -4.71
N GLU A 287 7.60 -16.14 -4.18
CA GLU A 287 6.59 -17.01 -3.55
C GLU A 287 6.51 -16.83 -2.03
N ASN A 288 7.55 -16.24 -1.42
CA ASN A 288 7.64 -16.07 0.02
C ASN A 288 8.52 -14.87 0.41
N LEU A 289 8.57 -14.57 1.70
CA LEU A 289 9.30 -13.41 2.24
C LEU A 289 10.81 -13.50 2.03
N GLU A 290 11.39 -14.70 2.01
CA GLU A 290 12.84 -14.87 1.84
C GLU A 290 13.25 -14.55 0.41
N GLU A 291 12.53 -15.12 -0.58
CA GLU A 291 12.73 -14.78 -1.99
C GLU A 291 12.51 -13.28 -2.26
N PHE A 292 11.52 -12.67 -1.62
CA PHE A 292 11.31 -11.22 -1.70
C PHE A 292 12.51 -10.43 -1.17
N ARG A 293 13.08 -10.85 -0.03
CA ARG A 293 14.28 -10.22 0.55
C ARG A 293 15.49 -10.36 -0.37
N GLU A 294 15.72 -11.56 -0.90
CA GLU A 294 16.79 -11.81 -1.88
C GLU A 294 16.62 -10.93 -3.12
N LEU A 295 15.41 -10.86 -3.68
CA LEU A 295 15.10 -10.00 -4.83
C LEU A 295 15.39 -8.52 -4.54
N ARG A 296 15.14 -8.05 -3.31
CA ARG A 296 15.46 -6.68 -2.91
C ARG A 296 16.96 -6.44 -2.85
N GLU A 297 17.74 -7.38 -2.31
CA GLU A 297 19.20 -7.30 -2.32
C GLU A 297 19.74 -7.29 -3.77
N ASP A 298 19.17 -8.12 -4.64
CA ASP A 298 19.48 -8.17 -6.06
C ASP A 298 19.22 -6.81 -6.74
N PHE A 299 18.08 -6.18 -6.46
CA PHE A 299 17.74 -4.89 -7.04
C PHE A 299 18.70 -3.78 -6.59
N VAL A 300 19.18 -3.82 -5.35
CA VAL A 300 20.20 -2.89 -4.86
C VAL A 300 21.54 -3.15 -5.53
N ARG A 301 21.94 -4.41 -5.68
CA ARG A 301 23.18 -4.82 -6.35
C ARG A 301 23.19 -4.41 -7.82
N ASP A 302 22.07 -4.61 -8.51
CA ASP A 302 21.92 -4.39 -9.94
C ASP A 302 21.55 -2.95 -10.30
N ARG A 303 21.44 -2.07 -9.29
CA ARG A 303 21.08 -0.65 -9.41
C ARG A 303 19.68 -0.44 -10.02
N THR A 304 18.75 -1.34 -9.75
CA THR A 304 17.38 -1.27 -10.26
C THR A 304 16.60 -0.16 -9.57
N THR A 305 16.07 0.76 -10.37
CA THR A 305 15.12 1.79 -9.90
C THR A 305 13.69 1.26 -10.05
N CYS A 306 12.91 1.37 -8.99
CA CYS A 306 11.51 0.95 -8.93
C CYS A 306 10.58 2.16 -8.80
N THR A 307 9.30 1.84 -8.66
CA THR A 307 8.22 2.78 -8.33
C THR A 307 7.91 2.79 -6.82
N HIS A 308 6.84 3.50 -6.46
CA HIS A 308 6.41 3.82 -5.10
C HIS A 308 5.80 2.67 -4.32
N TRP A 309 5.95 1.45 -4.81
CA TRP A 309 5.46 0.23 -4.18
C TRP A 309 6.62 -0.53 -3.53
N PRO A 310 6.94 -0.31 -2.23
CA PRO A 310 8.03 -1.00 -1.55
C PRO A 310 7.88 -2.52 -1.61
N LEU A 311 6.64 -3.01 -1.50
CA LEU A 311 6.35 -4.43 -1.39
C LEU A 311 6.15 -5.13 -2.74
N GLU A 312 6.00 -4.40 -3.85
CA GLU A 312 5.75 -5.01 -5.16
C GLU A 312 6.93 -4.87 -6.12
N LEU A 313 7.91 -4.01 -5.83
CA LEU A 313 9.14 -3.87 -6.61
C LEU A 313 8.90 -3.67 -8.12
N ILE A 314 7.86 -2.94 -8.49
CA ILE A 314 7.57 -2.64 -9.90
C ILE A 314 8.71 -1.79 -10.46
N THR A 315 9.44 -2.33 -11.44
CA THR A 315 10.60 -1.69 -12.06
C THR A 315 10.18 -0.46 -12.86
N ALA A 316 10.78 0.70 -12.59
CA ALA A 316 10.57 1.92 -13.36
C ALA A 316 11.49 1.98 -14.59
N SER A 317 12.72 1.48 -14.46
CA SER A 317 13.67 1.37 -15.55
C SER A 317 14.62 0.19 -15.34
N ARG A 318 14.98 -0.47 -16.45
CA ARG A 318 15.95 -1.58 -16.48
C ARG A 318 17.31 -1.19 -17.05
N LEU A 319 17.55 0.10 -17.31
CA LEU A 319 18.86 0.56 -17.78
C LEU A 319 19.85 0.42 -16.61
N SER A 320 20.54 -0.72 -16.58
CA SER A 320 21.56 -1.00 -15.58
C SER A 320 22.68 0.02 -15.73
N TYR A 321 22.96 0.71 -14.63
CA TYR A 321 24.18 1.48 -14.51
C TYR A 321 25.33 0.46 -14.46
N ASN A 322 26.12 0.37 -15.52
CA ASN A 322 27.19 -0.64 -15.66
C ASN A 322 28.38 -0.46 -14.69
N ASP A 323 28.29 0.45 -13.69
CA ASP A 323 29.27 0.45 -12.61
C ASP A 323 29.03 -0.74 -11.69
N LYS A 324 29.94 -1.70 -11.79
CA LYS A 324 30.04 -2.86 -10.90
C LYS A 324 30.58 -2.50 -9.51
N VAL A 325 30.66 -1.22 -9.15
CA VAL A 325 31.10 -0.79 -7.81
C VAL A 325 29.95 -1.03 -6.82
N PRO A 326 30.11 -1.92 -5.83
CA PRO A 326 29.06 -2.17 -4.85
C PRO A 326 28.74 -0.91 -4.03
N LEU A 327 27.46 -0.68 -3.75
CA LEU A 327 27.06 0.34 -2.77
C LEU A 327 27.58 -0.02 -1.40
N LYS A 328 28.20 0.95 -0.73
CA LYS A 328 28.53 0.83 0.69
C LYS A 328 27.38 1.40 1.51
N LEU A 329 26.46 0.53 1.92
CA LEU A 329 25.36 0.88 2.82
C LEU A 329 25.75 0.58 4.26
N ASN A 330 25.37 1.46 5.18
CA ASN A 330 25.50 1.19 6.60
C ASN A 330 24.41 0.22 7.08
N ALA A 331 24.56 -0.31 8.30
CA ALA A 331 23.62 -1.30 8.84
C ALA A 331 22.16 -0.79 8.90
N TYR A 332 21.96 0.50 9.18
CA TYR A 332 20.63 1.11 9.20
C TYR A 332 20.00 1.16 7.80
N GLN A 333 20.74 1.62 6.79
CA GLN A 333 20.28 1.61 5.39
C GLN A 333 19.97 0.18 4.92
N HIS A 334 20.81 -0.79 5.28
CA HIS A 334 20.59 -2.20 4.94
C HIS A 334 19.32 -2.76 5.61
N SER A 335 18.97 -2.28 6.82
CA SER A 335 17.73 -2.69 7.49
C SER A 335 16.47 -2.28 6.73
N LEU A 336 16.53 -1.21 5.92
CA LEU A 336 15.41 -0.77 5.07
C LEU A 336 15.22 -1.64 3.81
N ILE A 337 16.22 -2.48 3.48
CA ILE A 337 16.18 -3.40 2.34
C ILE A 337 15.49 -4.69 2.75
N VAL A 338 16.03 -5.42 3.71
CA VAL A 338 15.57 -6.79 3.98
C VAL A 338 14.91 -6.94 5.33
N GLU A 339 14.99 -5.93 6.19
CA GLU A 339 14.54 -5.98 7.57
C GLU A 339 14.92 -7.32 8.24
N ARG A 340 16.21 -7.47 8.57
CA ARG A 340 16.66 -8.68 9.26
C ARG A 340 16.26 -8.58 10.73
N GLU A 341 15.27 -9.36 11.13
CA GLU A 341 15.25 -9.85 12.50
C GLU A 341 16.61 -10.52 12.77
N ILE A 342 17.18 -10.28 13.95
CA ILE A 342 18.21 -11.18 14.49
C ILE A 342 17.57 -12.57 14.47
N SER A 343 18.09 -13.48 13.64
CA SER A 343 17.46 -14.78 13.41
C SER A 343 17.17 -15.48 14.74
N PRO A 344 16.11 -16.31 14.86
CA PRO A 344 15.87 -17.07 16.09
C PRO A 344 17.11 -17.84 16.55
N GLN A 345 17.94 -18.31 15.62
CA GLN A 345 19.24 -18.94 15.91
C GLN A 345 20.26 -17.97 16.47
N ALA A 346 20.36 -16.74 15.95
CA ALA A 346 21.21 -15.69 16.49
C ALA A 346 20.69 -15.17 17.84
N ARG A 347 19.36 -15.05 18.04
CA ARG A 347 18.74 -14.76 19.33
C ARG A 347 19.06 -15.87 20.33
N VAL A 348 18.85 -17.13 19.97
CA VAL A 348 19.23 -18.29 20.77
C VAL A 348 20.74 -18.29 21.03
N THR A 349 21.58 -17.95 20.06
CA THR A 349 23.03 -17.89 20.25
C THR A 349 23.41 -16.78 21.22
N ILE A 350 22.83 -15.58 21.10
CA ILE A 350 23.03 -14.47 22.04
C ILE A 350 22.49 -14.83 23.42
N TYR A 351 21.30 -15.42 23.52
CA TYR A 351 20.73 -15.92 24.76
C TYR A 351 21.62 -17.01 25.36
N LEU A 352 22.15 -17.96 24.58
CA LEU A 352 23.08 -19.01 25.03
C LEU A 352 24.44 -18.43 25.45
N LEU A 353 24.93 -17.39 24.79
CA LEU A 353 26.16 -16.71 25.16
C LEU A 353 25.98 -15.94 26.47
N VAL A 354 24.88 -15.21 26.64
CA VAL A 354 24.55 -14.45 27.86
C VAL A 354 24.20 -15.39 29.02
N THR A 355 23.30 -16.35 28.81
CA THR A 355 22.97 -17.36 29.83
C THR A 355 24.16 -18.25 30.13
N GLY A 356 24.93 -18.67 29.14
CA GLY A 356 26.14 -19.46 29.30
C GLY A 356 27.23 -18.73 30.07
N SER A 357 27.41 -17.42 29.87
CA SER A 357 28.35 -16.61 30.67
C SER A 357 27.85 -16.42 32.11
N VAL A 358 26.54 -16.25 32.34
CA VAL A 358 25.95 -16.24 33.68
C VAL A 358 26.05 -17.62 34.38
N PHE A 359 25.77 -18.71 33.68
CA PHE A 359 25.94 -20.08 34.18
C PHE A 359 27.41 -20.42 34.42
N LEU A 360 28.34 -19.92 33.61
CA LEU A 360 29.78 -20.10 33.84
C LEU A 360 30.18 -19.40 35.14
N LEU A 361 29.73 -18.16 35.36
CA LEU A 361 29.97 -17.43 36.61
C LEU A 361 29.34 -18.15 37.81
N LEU A 362 28.09 -18.60 37.71
CA LEU A 362 27.40 -19.33 38.79
C LEU A 362 27.97 -20.72 39.03
N SER A 363 28.46 -21.42 38.00
CA SER A 363 29.10 -22.74 38.13
C SER A 363 30.50 -22.64 38.72
N ILE A 364 31.25 -21.56 38.47
CA ILE A 364 32.49 -21.30 39.19
C ILE A 364 32.19 -20.97 40.66
N MET A 365 31.16 -20.17 40.94
CA MET A 365 30.81 -19.75 42.30
C MET A 365 30.19 -20.86 43.17
N PHE A 366 29.32 -21.69 42.61
CA PHE A 366 28.54 -22.69 43.35
C PHE A 366 28.72 -24.12 42.85
N GLY A 367 29.03 -24.28 41.56
CA GLY A 367 29.20 -25.57 40.90
C GLY A 367 30.52 -26.26 41.23
N ALA A 368 31.65 -25.56 41.24
CA ALA A 368 32.95 -26.16 41.57
C ALA A 368 32.98 -26.78 43.00
N PRO A 369 32.39 -26.15 44.04
CA PRO A 369 32.26 -26.77 45.37
C PRO A 369 31.25 -27.92 45.43
N TYR A 370 30.13 -27.82 44.71
CA TYR A 370 29.05 -28.82 44.74
C TYR A 370 29.33 -30.05 43.86
N TYR A 371 30.09 -29.89 42.76
CA TYR A 371 30.50 -30.94 41.84
C TYR A 371 31.51 -31.91 42.47
N TYR A 372 32.44 -31.39 43.28
CA TYR A 372 33.29 -32.24 44.12
C TYR A 372 32.51 -32.97 45.22
N TYR A 373 31.42 -32.36 45.71
CA TYR A 373 30.61 -32.88 46.81
C TYR A 373 29.61 -33.97 46.41
N LYS A 374 29.02 -33.91 45.21
CA LYS A 374 27.79 -34.68 44.97
C LYS A 374 27.93 -35.99 44.20
N TYR A 375 28.63 -36.10 43.07
CA TYR A 375 28.55 -37.33 42.24
C TYR A 375 29.71 -37.49 41.23
N GLY A 376 30.67 -38.39 41.39
CA GLY A 376 30.59 -39.59 42.21
C GLY A 376 29.40 -40.46 41.79
N ARG A 377 29.53 -41.16 40.64
CA ARG A 377 28.64 -42.23 40.15
C ARG A 377 27.49 -41.81 39.22
N SER A 378 27.13 -42.79 38.37
CA SER A 378 26.62 -42.68 37.01
C SER A 378 25.12 -43.02 36.83
N ASP A 379 24.67 -42.70 35.61
CA ASP A 379 23.77 -43.48 34.74
C ASP A 379 22.24 -43.28 34.72
N THR A 380 21.81 -42.90 33.51
CA THR A 380 20.80 -43.50 32.62
C THR A 380 19.34 -43.01 32.54
N LYS A 381 19.02 -42.65 31.27
CA LYS A 381 17.90 -43.06 30.38
C LYS A 381 16.56 -42.31 30.39
N ALA A 382 16.15 -41.98 29.13
CA ALA A 382 14.85 -42.16 28.44
C ALA A 382 13.58 -41.62 29.14
N SER A 383 12.52 -41.10 28.51
CA SER A 383 12.00 -40.93 27.15
C SER A 383 10.57 -40.34 27.32
N ILE A 384 9.94 -39.84 26.24
CA ILE A 384 8.51 -40.01 25.85
C ILE A 384 7.89 -38.73 25.29
N SER A 385 7.39 -38.90 24.06
CA SER A 385 6.63 -37.99 23.22
C SER A 385 5.19 -37.79 23.69
N LYS A 386 4.62 -36.62 23.35
CA LYS A 386 3.20 -36.30 23.48
C LYS A 386 2.48 -36.44 22.13
N ASN A 387 1.32 -37.06 22.19
CA ASN A 387 0.21 -37.15 21.22
C ASN A 387 -0.62 -35.83 21.23
N PRO A 388 -1.77 -35.64 20.52
CA PRO A 388 -2.25 -36.09 19.19
C PRO A 388 -2.95 -34.96 18.35
N ASN A 389 -3.53 -35.36 17.19
CA ASN A 389 -4.75 -34.85 16.50
C ASN A 389 -4.64 -33.69 15.48
N TYR A 390 -5.23 -33.90 14.29
CA TYR A 390 -6.62 -33.49 13.92
C TYR A 390 -7.05 -34.18 12.61
N GLU A 391 -8.20 -34.87 12.62
CA GLU A 391 -8.85 -35.48 11.44
C GLU A 391 -9.95 -34.58 10.85
N LEU A 392 -10.21 -34.82 9.55
CA LEU A 392 -10.90 -33.97 8.58
C LEU A 392 -12.45 -34.09 8.62
N TYR A 393 -13.14 -33.03 8.18
CA TYR A 393 -14.61 -32.91 7.99
C TYR A 393 -15.27 -34.16 7.38
N THR A 394 -16.40 -34.60 7.95
CA THR A 394 -17.19 -35.74 7.46
C THR A 394 -18.44 -35.27 6.69
N PRO A 395 -18.66 -35.70 5.42
CA PRO A 395 -19.85 -35.34 4.65
C PRO A 395 -21.17 -35.78 5.31
N ASP A 396 -22.23 -34.98 5.17
CA ASP A 396 -23.57 -35.25 5.70
C ASP A 396 -24.68 -34.92 4.68
N GLN A 397 -25.92 -34.73 5.14
CA GLN A 397 -27.09 -34.42 4.30
C GLN A 397 -26.95 -33.16 3.42
N TRP A 398 -25.99 -32.28 3.72
CA TRP A 398 -25.72 -31.06 2.94
C TRP A 398 -24.72 -31.27 1.80
N GLU A 399 -24.17 -32.48 1.67
CA GLU A 399 -23.25 -32.82 0.60
C GLU A 399 -23.98 -32.91 -0.75
N ILE A 400 -23.51 -32.15 -1.74
CA ILE A 400 -24.04 -32.15 -3.11
C ILE A 400 -22.95 -32.50 -4.10
N ASP A 401 -23.35 -33.05 -5.25
CA ASP A 401 -22.42 -33.36 -6.33
C ASP A 401 -21.82 -32.07 -6.89
N LYS A 402 -20.49 -32.03 -7.04
CA LYS A 402 -19.78 -30.87 -7.60
C LYS A 402 -20.20 -30.60 -9.04
N ASP A 403 -20.59 -31.64 -9.78
CA ASP A 403 -21.08 -31.54 -11.16
C ASP A 403 -22.49 -30.91 -11.24
N SER A 404 -23.21 -30.81 -10.12
CA SER A 404 -24.48 -30.07 -10.04
C SER A 404 -24.30 -28.55 -9.97
N VAL A 405 -23.05 -28.07 -9.85
CA VAL A 405 -22.71 -26.66 -9.67
C VAL A 405 -21.86 -26.18 -10.84
N THR A 406 -22.38 -25.20 -11.59
CA THR A 406 -21.62 -24.54 -12.66
C THR A 406 -21.08 -23.21 -12.14
N LEU A 407 -19.75 -23.04 -12.15
CA LEU A 407 -19.10 -21.77 -11.86
C LEU A 407 -19.13 -20.87 -13.09
N ASN A 408 -19.48 -19.60 -12.90
CA ASN A 408 -19.54 -18.62 -13.99
C ASN A 408 -18.46 -17.55 -13.81
N LYS A 409 -18.72 -16.55 -12.96
CA LYS A 409 -17.91 -15.32 -12.85
C LYS A 409 -17.33 -15.20 -11.45
N LEU A 410 -16.04 -14.85 -11.32
CA LEU A 410 -15.46 -14.48 -10.03
C LEU A 410 -16.07 -13.14 -9.56
N ILE A 411 -16.65 -13.12 -8.36
CA ILE A 411 -17.34 -11.95 -7.77
C ILE A 411 -16.71 -11.45 -6.47
N GLY A 412 -15.79 -12.21 -5.87
CA GLY A 412 -15.03 -11.77 -4.72
C GLY A 412 -13.74 -12.57 -4.51
N GLN A 413 -12.69 -11.93 -4.02
CA GLN A 413 -11.41 -12.56 -3.71
C GLN A 413 -10.78 -11.86 -2.51
N GLY A 414 -10.27 -12.63 -1.55
CA GLY A 414 -9.54 -12.09 -0.40
C GLY A 414 -9.04 -13.19 0.54
N HIS A 415 -8.68 -12.81 1.76
CA HIS A 415 -8.14 -13.72 2.79
C HIS A 415 -9.03 -14.95 3.06
N PHE A 416 -10.34 -14.83 2.87
CA PHE A 416 -11.33 -15.89 3.10
C PHE A 416 -11.58 -16.80 1.88
N GLY A 417 -10.79 -16.65 0.81
CA GLY A 417 -10.91 -17.42 -0.42
C GLY A 417 -11.52 -16.63 -1.58
N GLN A 418 -11.92 -17.36 -2.61
CA GLN A 418 -12.57 -16.85 -3.82
C GLN A 418 -14.07 -17.14 -3.78
N VAL A 419 -14.89 -16.21 -4.25
CA VAL A 419 -16.34 -16.37 -4.38
C VAL A 419 -16.70 -16.19 -5.85
N TYR A 420 -17.38 -17.18 -6.41
CA TYR A 420 -17.86 -17.18 -7.79
C TYR A 420 -19.37 -17.07 -7.80
N GLN A 421 -19.93 -16.28 -8.72
CA GLN A 421 -21.30 -16.46 -9.15
C GLN A 421 -21.41 -17.77 -9.94
N GLY A 422 -22.48 -18.53 -9.70
CA GLY A 422 -22.73 -19.80 -10.38
C GLY A 422 -24.20 -20.18 -10.41
N VAL A 423 -24.47 -21.37 -10.93
CA VAL A 423 -25.81 -21.97 -10.98
C VAL A 423 -25.75 -23.36 -10.34
N ILE A 424 -26.63 -23.62 -9.37
CA ILE A 424 -26.83 -24.94 -8.79
C ILE A 424 -28.07 -25.60 -9.38
N LYS A 425 -27.96 -26.88 -9.73
CA LYS A 425 -29.08 -27.74 -10.08
C LYS A 425 -29.54 -28.49 -8.83
N LEU A 426 -30.71 -28.13 -8.32
CA LEU A 426 -31.31 -28.75 -7.14
C LEU A 426 -31.83 -30.17 -7.45
N SER A 427 -32.13 -30.94 -6.41
CA SER A 427 -32.58 -32.34 -6.52
C SER A 427 -33.89 -32.51 -7.29
N ASP A 428 -34.73 -31.47 -7.32
CA ASP A 428 -35.98 -31.40 -8.10
C ASP A 428 -35.77 -31.02 -9.58
N GLY A 429 -34.52 -30.77 -9.99
CA GLY A 429 -34.14 -30.34 -11.33
C GLY A 429 -34.15 -28.83 -11.54
N THR A 430 -34.56 -28.03 -10.55
CA THR A 430 -34.61 -26.57 -10.63
C THR A 430 -33.20 -25.98 -10.70
N LEU A 431 -33.00 -25.02 -11.61
CA LEU A 431 -31.75 -24.25 -11.71
C LEU A 431 -31.88 -22.95 -10.90
N LYS A 432 -30.93 -22.70 -9.99
CA LYS A 432 -30.94 -21.51 -9.12
C LYS A 432 -29.60 -20.79 -9.17
N GLN A 433 -29.63 -19.46 -9.24
CA GLN A 433 -28.42 -18.63 -9.11
C GLN A 433 -27.87 -18.75 -7.68
N CYS A 434 -26.55 -18.82 -7.55
CA CYS A 434 -25.86 -19.00 -6.28
C CYS A 434 -24.51 -18.29 -6.26
N ALA A 435 -24.00 -18.08 -5.05
CA ALA A 435 -22.59 -17.77 -4.81
C ALA A 435 -21.87 -19.04 -4.34
N VAL A 436 -20.68 -19.28 -4.88
CA VAL A 436 -19.87 -20.46 -4.59
C VAL A 436 -18.54 -20.00 -4.01
N LYS A 437 -18.36 -20.21 -2.71
CA LYS A 437 -17.12 -19.90 -2.00
C LYS A 437 -16.16 -21.08 -2.09
N ILE A 438 -14.93 -20.80 -2.46
CA ILE A 438 -13.86 -21.76 -2.72
C ILE A 438 -12.61 -21.28 -1.98
N ARG A 439 -11.98 -22.17 -1.20
CA ARG A 439 -10.73 -21.86 -0.51
C ARG A 439 -9.75 -23.01 -0.71
N THR A 440 -8.60 -22.70 -1.32
CA THR A 440 -7.52 -23.67 -1.58
C THR A 440 -6.58 -23.81 -0.38
N THR A 441 -6.31 -22.71 0.31
CA THR A 441 -5.53 -22.65 1.56
C THR A 441 -6.43 -22.86 2.77
N HIS A 442 -6.01 -23.65 3.76
CA HIS A 442 -6.83 -23.97 4.95
C HIS A 442 -8.30 -24.34 4.65
N PRO A 443 -8.57 -25.34 3.77
CA PRO A 443 -9.93 -25.73 3.37
C PRO A 443 -10.81 -26.19 4.54
N THR A 444 -10.21 -26.58 5.67
CA THR A 444 -10.89 -26.93 6.92
C THR A 444 -11.68 -25.79 7.50
N ASP A 445 -11.15 -24.56 7.47
CA ASP A 445 -11.83 -23.38 8.01
C ASP A 445 -13.11 -23.07 7.24
N LEU A 446 -13.06 -23.21 5.91
CA LEU A 446 -14.21 -23.01 5.03
C LEU A 446 -15.33 -24.02 5.34
N LEU A 447 -14.96 -25.29 5.57
CA LEU A 447 -15.90 -26.34 5.94
C LEU A 447 -16.43 -26.16 7.37
N GLN A 448 -15.64 -25.61 8.28
CA GLN A 448 -16.07 -25.25 9.63
C GLN A 448 -17.10 -24.11 9.61
N GLU A 449 -16.85 -23.06 8.82
CA GLU A 449 -17.80 -21.97 8.58
C GLU A 449 -19.13 -22.51 8.03
N ALA A 450 -19.05 -23.36 7.00
CA ALA A 450 -20.23 -23.98 6.41
C ALA A 450 -20.99 -24.89 7.39
N SER A 451 -20.28 -25.57 8.30
CA SER A 451 -20.89 -26.42 9.34
C SER A 451 -21.75 -25.62 10.32
N ILE A 452 -21.42 -24.35 10.54
CA ILE A 452 -22.24 -23.44 11.35
C ILE A 452 -23.47 -23.00 10.57
N MET A 453 -23.31 -22.65 9.28
CA MET A 453 -24.41 -22.20 8.42
C MET A 453 -25.56 -23.21 8.28
N LYS A 454 -25.28 -24.52 8.43
CA LYS A 454 -26.29 -25.60 8.40
C LYS A 454 -27.42 -25.42 9.44
N GLN A 455 -27.17 -24.65 10.50
CA GLN A 455 -28.11 -24.45 11.61
C GLN A 455 -29.08 -23.29 11.38
N PHE A 456 -28.94 -22.53 10.28
CA PHE A 456 -29.73 -21.32 10.05
C PHE A 456 -30.81 -21.54 8.99
N GLN A 457 -32.03 -21.14 9.34
CA GLN A 457 -33.19 -21.04 8.46
C GLN A 457 -33.92 -19.73 8.78
N CYS A 458 -33.40 -18.62 8.29
CA CYS A 458 -33.93 -17.28 8.50
C CYS A 458 -33.88 -16.47 7.20
N TYR A 459 -34.84 -15.57 7.02
CA TYR A 459 -34.89 -14.72 5.83
C TYR A 459 -33.73 -13.71 5.77
N HIS A 460 -33.28 -13.17 6.91
CA HIS A 460 -32.24 -12.13 6.98
C HIS A 460 -30.83 -12.65 7.38
N VAL A 461 -30.61 -13.96 7.29
CA VAL A 461 -29.28 -14.60 7.43
C VAL A 461 -28.98 -15.35 6.14
N ILE A 462 -27.74 -15.29 5.66
CA ILE A 462 -27.35 -15.93 4.40
C ILE A 462 -27.61 -17.43 4.43
N GLN A 463 -28.38 -17.89 3.45
CA GLN A 463 -28.81 -19.27 3.34
C GLN A 463 -27.77 -20.13 2.60
N LEU A 464 -27.40 -21.26 3.21
CA LEU A 464 -26.63 -22.33 2.58
C LEU A 464 -27.52 -23.16 1.66
N TYR A 465 -27.04 -23.48 0.45
CA TYR A 465 -27.69 -24.41 -0.47
C TYR A 465 -27.03 -25.79 -0.46
N GLY A 466 -25.71 -25.88 -0.22
CA GLY A 466 -25.01 -27.15 -0.11
C GLY A 466 -23.50 -27.01 -0.03
N ILE A 467 -22.83 -28.14 0.18
CA ILE A 467 -21.37 -28.25 0.32
C ILE A 467 -20.87 -29.33 -0.64
N CYS A 468 -19.80 -29.07 -1.38
CA CYS A 468 -19.06 -30.09 -2.12
C CYS A 468 -17.71 -30.29 -1.42
N SER A 469 -17.59 -31.30 -0.57
CA SER A 469 -16.37 -31.57 0.20
C SER A 469 -15.56 -32.76 -0.34
N ARG A 470 -16.18 -33.63 -1.14
CA ARG A 470 -15.56 -34.86 -1.68
C ARG A 470 -14.40 -34.62 -2.65
N ILE A 471 -14.43 -33.52 -3.42
CA ILE A 471 -13.42 -33.20 -4.44
C ILE A 471 -12.82 -31.83 -4.15
N ARG A 472 -11.50 -31.76 -3.91
CA ARG A 472 -10.80 -30.49 -3.67
C ARG A 472 -10.70 -29.63 -4.95
N PRO A 473 -10.67 -28.28 -4.80
CA PRO A 473 -10.97 -27.54 -3.57
C PRO A 473 -12.47 -27.63 -3.21
N PRO A 474 -12.84 -27.57 -1.91
CA PRO A 474 -14.23 -27.70 -1.50
C PRO A 474 -15.06 -26.48 -1.90
N TYR A 475 -16.34 -26.69 -2.18
CA TYR A 475 -17.30 -25.62 -2.51
C TYR A 475 -18.30 -25.45 -1.37
N VAL A 476 -18.55 -24.21 -0.99
CA VAL A 476 -19.68 -23.83 -0.12
C VAL A 476 -20.63 -23.00 -0.98
N VAL A 477 -21.79 -23.56 -1.28
CA VAL A 477 -22.78 -22.98 -2.19
C VAL A 477 -23.86 -22.30 -1.36
N MET A 478 -24.07 -21.01 -1.58
CA MET A 478 -24.99 -20.16 -0.82
C MET A 478 -25.83 -19.28 -1.75
N GLU A 479 -26.83 -18.60 -1.19
CA GLU A 479 -27.62 -17.65 -1.97
C GLU A 479 -26.75 -16.52 -2.56
N LEU A 480 -27.12 -16.08 -3.77
CA LEU A 480 -26.44 -14.99 -4.45
C LEU A 480 -26.95 -13.64 -3.91
N MET A 481 -26.02 -12.74 -3.60
CA MET A 481 -26.31 -11.39 -3.15
C MET A 481 -25.82 -10.40 -4.22
N ASP A 482 -26.69 -10.12 -5.20
CA ASP A 482 -26.34 -9.42 -6.45
C ASP A 482 -25.70 -8.04 -6.24
N ASN A 483 -26.03 -7.40 -5.12
CA ASN A 483 -25.57 -6.07 -4.77
C ASN A 483 -24.32 -6.06 -3.87
N GLY A 484 -23.72 -7.22 -3.61
CA GLY A 484 -22.49 -7.34 -2.82
C GLY A 484 -22.70 -6.97 -1.35
N ASP A 485 -21.63 -6.51 -0.70
CA ASP A 485 -21.69 -6.12 0.71
C ASP A 485 -22.33 -4.74 0.94
N LEU A 486 -22.92 -4.57 2.13
CA LEU A 486 -23.64 -3.37 2.53
C LEU A 486 -22.71 -2.15 2.56
N LYS A 487 -21.42 -2.30 2.91
CA LYS A 487 -20.44 -1.19 2.89
C LYS A 487 -20.37 -0.61 1.46
N ASN A 488 -20.08 -1.45 0.47
CA ASN A 488 -19.99 -1.02 -0.93
C ASN A 488 -21.34 -0.59 -1.51
N TYR A 489 -22.43 -1.23 -1.10
CA TYR A 489 -23.79 -0.82 -1.47
C TYR A 489 -24.11 0.60 -1.00
N LEU A 490 -23.78 0.95 0.25
CA LEU A 490 -24.00 2.29 0.80
C LEU A 490 -23.10 3.33 0.13
N TYR A 491 -21.85 2.99 -0.19
CA TYR A 491 -20.97 3.89 -0.96
C TYR A 491 -21.55 4.22 -2.33
N ARG A 492 -22.05 3.21 -3.07
CA ARG A 492 -22.72 3.41 -4.37
C ARG A 492 -23.92 4.35 -4.32
N HIS A 493 -24.56 4.45 -3.17
CA HIS A 493 -25.76 5.26 -2.98
C HIS A 493 -25.54 6.57 -2.22
N ARG A 494 -24.27 6.92 -1.95
CA ARG A 494 -23.91 8.16 -1.30
C ARG A 494 -23.91 9.30 -2.31
N GLN A 495 -24.58 10.39 -1.97
CA GLN A 495 -24.43 11.64 -2.72
C GLN A 495 -23.07 12.26 -2.41
N SER A 496 -22.21 12.43 -3.42
CA SER A 496 -20.89 13.06 -3.31
C SER A 496 -20.69 14.06 -4.45
N GLU A 497 -19.78 15.03 -4.28
CA GLU A 497 -19.42 15.98 -5.35
C GLU A 497 -18.90 15.27 -6.62
N LEU A 498 -18.33 14.07 -6.45
CA LEU A 498 -17.82 13.24 -7.53
C LEU A 498 -18.90 12.38 -8.20
N ASN A 499 -20.06 12.17 -7.55
CA ASN A 499 -21.18 11.39 -8.09
C ASN A 499 -22.55 12.07 -7.84
N PRO A 500 -22.81 13.26 -8.44
CA PRO A 500 -24.03 14.03 -8.17
C PRO A 500 -25.32 13.38 -8.72
N ASN A 501 -25.21 12.49 -9.71
CA ASN A 501 -26.33 11.82 -10.37
C ASN A 501 -26.43 10.32 -10.02
N GLY A 502 -25.68 9.85 -9.01
CA GLY A 502 -25.72 8.46 -8.57
C GLY A 502 -27.07 8.08 -7.97
N PRO A 503 -27.47 6.80 -8.02
CA PRO A 503 -28.71 6.34 -7.40
C PRO A 503 -28.64 6.64 -5.90
N THR A 504 -29.60 7.38 -5.34
CA THR A 504 -29.56 7.77 -3.91
C THR A 504 -30.45 6.86 -3.09
N LEU A 505 -29.98 6.43 -1.92
CA LEU A 505 -30.79 5.64 -0.99
C LEU A 505 -31.70 6.60 -0.19
N THR A 506 -33.00 6.32 -0.17
CA THR A 506 -33.94 7.10 0.64
C THR A 506 -33.75 6.82 2.13
N GLU A 507 -34.19 7.74 2.99
CA GLU A 507 -34.18 7.53 4.45
C GLU A 507 -34.93 6.25 4.84
N SER A 508 -36.10 6.01 4.24
CA SER A 508 -36.85 4.78 4.43
C SER A 508 -36.06 3.54 4.00
N GLY A 509 -35.27 3.62 2.94
CA GLY A 509 -34.39 2.52 2.50
C GLY A 509 -33.27 2.25 3.50
N MET A 510 -32.65 3.30 4.06
CA MET A 510 -31.64 3.16 5.12
C MET A 510 -32.21 2.49 6.36
N ILE A 511 -33.41 2.91 6.79
CA ILE A 511 -34.12 2.31 7.92
C ILE A 511 -34.43 0.84 7.64
N GLN A 512 -34.87 0.49 6.43
CA GLN A 512 -35.16 -0.89 6.08
C GLN A 512 -33.92 -1.78 6.14
N LEU A 513 -32.77 -1.34 5.60
CA LEU A 513 -31.52 -2.11 5.69
C LEU A 513 -31.09 -2.33 7.15
N ALA A 514 -31.31 -1.35 8.03
CA ALA A 514 -31.03 -1.50 9.46
C ALA A 514 -31.98 -2.49 10.14
N LEU A 515 -33.27 -2.47 9.79
CA LEU A 515 -34.26 -3.42 10.28
C LEU A 515 -33.94 -4.85 9.85
N ASP A 516 -33.57 -5.05 8.58
CA ASP A 516 -33.18 -6.35 8.04
C ASP A 516 -31.99 -6.94 8.83
N VAL A 517 -30.94 -6.13 9.09
CA VAL A 517 -29.77 -6.56 9.88
C VAL A 517 -30.16 -6.87 11.33
N ALA A 518 -31.02 -6.04 11.94
CA ALA A 518 -31.49 -6.25 13.30
C ALA A 518 -32.30 -7.55 13.44
N ASP A 519 -33.16 -7.87 12.48
CA ASP A 519 -33.94 -9.10 12.46
C ASP A 519 -33.05 -10.35 12.32
N GLY A 520 -32.05 -10.29 11.43
CA GLY A 520 -31.05 -11.35 11.30
C GLY A 520 -30.25 -11.58 12.59
N MET A 521 -29.83 -10.50 13.26
CA MET A 521 -29.10 -10.60 14.54
C MET A 521 -29.98 -11.07 15.70
N TYR A 522 -31.26 -10.68 15.72
CA TYR A 522 -32.23 -11.18 16.69
C TYR A 522 -32.37 -12.70 16.55
N TYR A 523 -32.54 -13.21 15.32
CA TYR A 523 -32.59 -14.64 15.05
C TYR A 523 -31.32 -15.37 15.53
N LEU A 524 -30.13 -14.87 15.20
CA LEU A 524 -28.87 -15.49 15.63
C LEU A 524 -28.77 -15.55 17.17
N SER A 525 -29.14 -14.47 17.86
CA SER A 525 -29.14 -14.42 19.31
C SER A 525 -30.14 -15.41 19.93
N ASP A 526 -31.32 -15.56 19.35
CA ASP A 526 -32.32 -16.52 19.80
C ASP A 526 -31.80 -17.97 19.68
N GLN A 527 -31.11 -18.28 18.58
CA GLN A 527 -30.43 -19.56 18.33
C GLN A 527 -29.13 -19.75 19.13
N LYS A 528 -28.77 -18.81 20.03
CA LYS A 528 -27.56 -18.83 20.86
C LYS A 528 -26.25 -18.75 20.07
N PHE A 529 -26.24 -17.97 18.99
CA PHE A 529 -25.03 -17.65 18.23
C PHE A 529 -24.62 -16.20 18.42
N VAL A 530 -23.31 -15.97 18.39
CA VAL A 530 -22.71 -14.63 18.40
C VAL A 530 -21.91 -14.45 17.12
N HIS A 531 -22.18 -13.38 16.37
CA HIS A 531 -21.47 -13.08 15.14
C HIS A 531 -20.00 -12.70 15.40
N ARG A 532 -19.69 -11.89 16.42
CA ARG A 532 -18.32 -11.42 16.77
C ARG A 532 -17.62 -10.53 15.73
N ASP A 533 -18.18 -10.35 14.53
CA ASP A 533 -17.67 -9.44 13.51
C ASP A 533 -18.82 -8.78 12.72
N LEU A 534 -19.85 -8.31 13.41
CA LEU A 534 -20.95 -7.61 12.76
C LEU A 534 -20.45 -6.24 12.26
N ALA A 535 -20.27 -6.12 10.95
CA ALA A 535 -19.86 -4.92 10.27
C ALA A 535 -20.51 -4.86 8.88
N ALA A 536 -20.64 -3.66 8.29
CA ALA A 536 -21.30 -3.49 6.98
C ALA A 536 -20.65 -4.31 5.84
N ARG A 537 -19.37 -4.70 5.95
CA ARG A 537 -18.71 -5.60 4.99
C ARG A 537 -19.18 -7.07 5.07
N ASN A 538 -19.76 -7.47 6.20
CA ASN A 538 -20.28 -8.82 6.47
C ASN A 538 -21.81 -8.89 6.36
N CYS A 539 -22.47 -7.76 6.09
CA CYS A 539 -23.86 -7.74 5.66
C CYS A 539 -23.87 -7.67 4.13
N LEU A 540 -24.73 -8.44 3.47
CA LEU A 540 -24.82 -8.52 2.01
C LEU A 540 -26.21 -8.06 1.55
N VAL A 541 -26.31 -7.51 0.34
CA VAL A 541 -27.56 -6.99 -0.24
C VAL A 541 -27.93 -7.78 -1.50
N ASN A 542 -29.16 -8.28 -1.58
CA ASN A 542 -29.63 -9.04 -2.75
C ASN A 542 -30.19 -8.12 -3.85
N GLY A 543 -30.60 -8.69 -4.99
CA GLY A 543 -31.21 -7.94 -6.10
C GLY A 543 -32.51 -7.20 -5.76
N ASN A 544 -33.20 -7.57 -4.67
CA ASN A 544 -34.41 -6.90 -4.19
C ASN A 544 -34.12 -5.83 -3.12
N HIS A 545 -32.85 -5.46 -2.92
CA HIS A 545 -32.41 -4.49 -1.90
C HIS A 545 -32.65 -4.92 -0.45
N THR A 546 -32.84 -6.22 -0.20
CA THR A 546 -32.90 -6.80 1.15
C THR A 546 -31.49 -7.04 1.67
N CYS A 547 -31.22 -6.61 2.89
CA CYS A 547 -29.95 -6.88 3.58
C CYS A 547 -29.98 -8.22 4.32
N LYS A 548 -28.88 -8.96 4.33
CA LYS A 548 -28.73 -10.20 5.09
C LYS A 548 -27.39 -10.27 5.79
N VAL A 549 -27.38 -10.86 6.97
CA VAL A 549 -26.17 -11.08 7.77
C VAL A 549 -25.43 -12.33 7.28
N GLY A 550 -24.14 -12.21 7.01
CA GLY A 550 -23.26 -13.31 6.62
C GLY A 550 -21.89 -13.25 7.32
N GLY A 551 -20.95 -14.10 6.91
CA GLY A 551 -19.57 -14.11 7.46
C GLY A 551 -19.41 -14.95 8.73
N ASN A 552 -18.38 -14.65 9.53
CA ASN A 552 -18.00 -15.44 10.70
C ASN A 552 -19.09 -15.41 11.76
N ILE A 553 -19.79 -16.52 11.97
CA ILE A 553 -20.77 -16.69 13.07
C ILE A 553 -20.24 -17.82 13.95
N ASN A 554 -20.29 -17.66 15.28
CA ASN A 554 -19.78 -18.64 16.24
C ASN A 554 -20.85 -19.02 17.27
N LYS A 555 -20.82 -20.26 17.74
CA LYS A 555 -21.67 -20.73 18.85
C LYS A 555 -21.17 -20.20 20.19
#